data_AF-A0A3M1WXK8-F1
#
_entry.id   AF-A0A3M1WXK8-F1
#
_cell.length_a   1.000
_cell.length_b   1.000
_cell.length_c   1.000
_cell.angle_alpha   90.00
_cell.angle_beta   90.00
_cell.angle_gamma   90.00
#
_symmetry.space_group_name_H-M   'P 1'
#
loop_
_entity.id
_entity.type
_entity.pdbx_description
1 polymer ?
#
loop_
_entity_poly.entity_id
_entity_poly.type
_entity_poly.pdbx_seq_one_letter_code
_entity_poly.pdbx_strand_id
1 'polypeptide(L)'
;MPIAAEADWVEIDVHLSEDGEVVVIHDATVDRCTDGQGPVSARSLAELKALDAGAWFGPAFVGTGIPTLAKVVTEFNGKAGLLIEIKEGKEGPYPGIESAIAAVVRAEGDPARTVVQSFHAGALLWMAEVAPEVARHRLLIGK
;
A
#
# COMPACT_ATOMS: atom_id res chain seq x y z
N MET A 1 -3.60 -0.64 -16.05
CA MET A 1 -2.81 -1.84 -16.38
C MET A 1 -3.76 -2.88 -16.94
N PRO A 2 -3.65 -3.32 -18.20
CA PRO A 2 -4.19 -4.63 -18.55
C PRO A 2 -3.34 -5.66 -17.81
N ILE A 3 -3.94 -6.39 -16.87
CA ILE A 3 -3.29 -7.54 -16.24
C ILE A 3 -3.15 -8.59 -17.34
N ALA A 4 -1.94 -8.75 -17.86
CA ALA A 4 -1.61 -9.74 -18.87
C ALA A 4 -1.31 -11.12 -18.27
N ALA A 5 -1.49 -11.33 -16.95
CA ALA A 5 -1.19 -12.59 -16.28
C ALA A 5 -2.27 -12.92 -15.24
N GLU A 6 -2.83 -14.12 -15.33
CA GLU A 6 -3.80 -14.73 -14.41
C GLU A 6 -3.20 -14.98 -13.01
N ALA A 7 -2.73 -13.94 -12.34
CA ALA A 7 -2.14 -14.05 -11.02
C ALA A 7 -3.23 -14.23 -9.96
N ASP A 8 -3.10 -15.26 -9.12
CA ASP A 8 -4.00 -15.49 -7.98
C ASP A 8 -3.90 -14.39 -6.91
N TRP A 9 -2.74 -13.74 -6.82
CA TRP A 9 -2.40 -12.73 -5.82
C TRP A 9 -1.60 -11.59 -6.44
N VAL A 10 -1.86 -10.37 -5.96
CA VAL A 10 -1.05 -9.19 -6.22
C VAL A 10 -0.49 -8.67 -4.90
N GLU A 11 0.82 -8.45 -4.90
CA GLU A 11 1.55 -7.92 -3.76
C GLU A 11 1.71 -6.41 -3.92
N ILE A 12 1.49 -5.67 -2.83
CA ILE A 12 1.62 -4.22 -2.77
C ILE A 12 2.19 -3.77 -1.43
N ASP A 13 3.13 -2.83 -1.48
CA ASP A 13 3.60 -2.08 -0.33
C ASP A 13 2.72 -0.85 -0.08
N VAL A 14 2.45 -0.54 1.19
CA VAL A 14 1.65 0.64 1.57
C VAL A 14 2.33 1.53 2.60
N HIS A 15 2.11 2.83 2.43
CA HIS A 15 2.45 3.91 3.36
C HIS A 15 1.22 4.78 3.63
N LEU A 16 1.29 5.63 4.66
CA LEU A 16 0.27 6.61 5.00
C LEU A 16 0.72 8.02 4.58
N SER A 17 -0.17 8.77 3.93
CA SER A 17 0.01 10.20 3.65
C SER A 17 -0.15 11.06 4.91
N GLU A 18 0.17 12.34 4.81
CA GLU A 18 -0.01 13.32 5.90
C GLU A 18 -1.47 13.42 6.37
N ASP A 19 -2.41 13.33 5.44
CA ASP A 19 -3.85 13.44 5.66
C ASP A 19 -4.55 12.08 5.94
N GLY A 20 -3.77 11.02 6.19
CA GLY A 20 -4.28 9.74 6.68
C GLY A 20 -4.79 8.77 5.59
N GLU A 21 -4.43 9.02 4.34
CA GLU A 21 -4.82 8.19 3.20
C GLU A 21 -3.74 7.13 2.91
N VAL A 22 -4.15 5.89 2.66
CA VAL A 22 -3.23 4.79 2.39
C VAL A 22 -2.85 4.80 0.90
N VAL A 23 -1.56 4.92 0.62
CA VAL A 23 -1.00 4.96 -0.74
C VAL A 23 -0.09 3.77 -1.02
N VAL A 24 -0.02 3.37 -2.28
CA VAL A 24 0.74 2.21 -2.74
C VAL A 24 2.07 2.66 -3.33
N ILE A 25 3.14 2.47 -2.57
CA ILE A 25 4.52 2.81 -2.91
C ILE A 25 5.46 2.00 -1.99
N HIS A 26 6.64 1.61 -2.46
CA HIS A 26 7.55 0.77 -1.66
C HIS A 26 8.44 1.57 -0.70
N ASP A 27 8.98 2.68 -1.17
CA ASP A 27 9.95 3.46 -0.39
C ASP A 27 9.23 4.45 0.52
N ALA A 28 9.79 4.69 1.71
CA ALA A 28 9.30 5.72 2.62
C ALA A 28 9.40 7.14 2.05
N THR A 29 10.12 7.32 0.94
CA THR A 29 10.30 8.57 0.20
C THR A 29 9.92 8.38 -1.26
N VAL A 30 9.44 9.44 -1.91
CA VAL A 30 9.00 9.37 -3.32
C VAL A 30 10.16 9.38 -4.34
N ASP A 31 11.37 9.71 -3.88
CA ASP A 31 12.57 10.06 -4.66
C ASP A 31 12.95 9.07 -5.78
N ARG A 32 12.84 7.76 -5.53
CA ARG A 32 13.32 6.75 -6.48
C ARG A 32 12.39 6.53 -7.66
N CYS A 33 11.08 6.60 -7.42
CA CYS A 33 10.05 6.15 -8.36
C CYS A 33 9.14 7.28 -8.82
N THR A 34 9.45 8.54 -8.50
CA THR A 34 8.67 9.67 -8.99
C THR A 34 9.56 10.85 -9.38
N ASP A 35 8.95 11.91 -9.90
CA ASP A 35 9.56 13.22 -10.14
C ASP A 35 9.62 14.13 -8.90
N GLY A 36 9.31 13.60 -7.72
CA GLY A 36 9.27 14.30 -6.44
C GLY A 36 10.42 13.93 -5.52
N GLN A 37 10.47 14.57 -4.34
CA GLN A 37 11.45 14.27 -3.29
C GLN A 37 10.79 14.34 -1.90
N GLY A 38 11.36 13.62 -0.95
CA GLY A 38 10.99 13.66 0.46
C GLY A 38 10.04 12.54 0.90
N PRO A 39 9.72 12.49 2.20
CA PRO A 39 8.95 11.41 2.79
C PRO A 39 7.48 11.44 2.35
N VAL A 40 6.91 10.26 2.12
CA VAL A 40 5.48 10.08 1.80
C VAL A 40 4.60 10.68 2.90
N SER A 41 5.03 10.53 4.16
CA SER A 41 4.31 10.97 5.35
C SER A 41 4.21 12.48 5.54
N ALA A 42 4.93 13.28 4.74
CA ALA A 42 4.91 14.75 4.80
C ALA A 42 4.20 15.36 3.59
N ARG A 43 3.37 14.58 2.90
CA ARG A 43 2.62 14.99 1.73
C ARG A 43 1.17 14.57 1.88
N SER A 44 0.26 15.46 1.53
CA SER A 44 -1.16 15.14 1.38
C SER A 44 -1.39 14.17 0.22
N LEU A 45 -2.53 13.49 0.21
CA LEU A 45 -2.90 12.63 -0.91
C LEU A 45 -2.95 13.40 -2.24
N ALA A 46 -3.41 14.65 -2.21
CA ALA A 46 -3.50 15.50 -3.40
C ALA A 46 -2.11 15.76 -4.00
N GLU A 47 -1.11 16.05 -3.17
CA GLU A 47 0.27 16.23 -3.60
C GLU A 47 0.90 14.93 -4.12
N LEU A 48 0.66 13.81 -3.42
CA LEU A 48 1.17 12.49 -3.84
C LEU A 48 0.60 12.06 -5.20
N LYS A 49 -0.69 12.32 -5.45
CA LYS A 49 -1.34 12.01 -6.74
C LYS A 49 -0.86 12.88 -7.90
N ALA A 50 -0.32 14.07 -7.60
CA ALA A 50 0.18 14.99 -8.63
C ALA A 50 1.56 14.60 -9.17
N LEU A 51 2.30 13.72 -8.46
CA LEU A 51 3.60 13.23 -8.89
C LEU A 51 3.48 12.24 -10.06
N ASP A 52 4.46 12.27 -10.96
CA ASP A 52 4.60 11.26 -12.01
C ASP A 52 5.42 10.08 -11.49
N ALA A 53 4.74 8.99 -11.19
CA ALA A 53 5.30 7.73 -10.71
C ALA A 53 5.63 6.72 -11.84
N GLY A 54 5.55 7.12 -13.11
CA GLY A 54 5.74 6.21 -14.26
C GLY A 54 6.84 6.61 -15.24
N ALA A 55 7.14 7.91 -15.38
CA ALA A 55 8.15 8.40 -16.31
C ALA A 55 9.55 7.78 -16.10
N TRP A 56 9.91 7.48 -14.85
CA TRP A 56 11.17 6.82 -14.51
C TRP A 56 11.28 5.39 -15.07
N PHE A 57 10.15 4.69 -15.24
CA PHE A 57 10.09 3.34 -15.76
C PHE A 57 10.08 3.33 -17.31
N GLY A 58 9.41 4.32 -17.92
CA GLY A 58 9.56 4.57 -19.35
C GLY A 58 8.49 5.49 -19.94
N PRO A 59 8.69 5.95 -21.19
CA PRO A 59 7.82 6.94 -21.83
C PRO A 59 6.35 6.53 -21.94
N ALA A 60 6.06 5.22 -22.01
CA ALA A 60 4.70 4.69 -22.08
C ALA A 60 3.89 4.85 -20.78
N PHE A 61 4.55 5.22 -19.67
CA PHE A 61 3.96 5.31 -18.34
C PHE A 61 3.93 6.73 -17.78
N VAL A 62 4.37 7.73 -18.57
CA VAL A 62 4.30 9.15 -18.20
C VAL A 62 2.86 9.52 -17.81
N GLY A 63 2.73 10.29 -16.74
CA GLY A 63 1.46 10.71 -16.15
C GLY A 63 0.80 9.68 -15.22
N THR A 64 1.49 8.58 -14.89
CA THR A 64 0.98 7.60 -13.92
C THR A 64 1.16 8.14 -12.51
N GLY A 65 0.08 8.49 -11.82
CA GLY A 65 0.16 8.91 -10.41
C GLY A 65 0.31 7.75 -9.42
N ILE A 66 0.75 8.06 -8.19
CA ILE A 66 0.78 7.10 -7.07
C ILE A 66 -0.66 6.62 -6.78
N PRO A 67 -0.93 5.29 -6.78
CA PRO A 67 -2.26 4.77 -6.46
C PRO A 67 -2.60 4.89 -4.96
N THR A 68 -3.89 5.06 -4.65
CA THR A 68 -4.39 4.76 -3.30
C THR A 68 -4.63 3.27 -3.14
N LEU A 69 -4.61 2.78 -1.90
CA LEU A 69 -5.02 1.41 -1.60
C LEU A 69 -6.46 1.17 -2.06
N ALA A 70 -7.38 2.11 -1.82
CA ALA A 70 -8.78 2.04 -2.28
C ALA A 70 -8.89 1.74 -3.79
N LYS A 71 -8.12 2.48 -4.61
CA LYS A 71 -8.09 2.25 -6.06
C LYS A 71 -7.62 0.83 -6.41
N VAL A 72 -6.59 0.33 -5.73
CA VAL A 72 -6.06 -1.02 -5.98
C VAL A 72 -7.05 -2.10 -5.49
N VAL A 73 -7.60 -1.96 -4.29
CA VAL A 73 -8.61 -2.87 -3.74
C VAL A 73 -9.81 -2.97 -4.67
N THR A 74 -10.38 -1.84 -5.08
CA THR A 74 -11.50 -1.80 -6.03
C THR A 74 -11.13 -2.45 -7.37
N GLU A 75 -9.93 -2.19 -7.90
CA GLU A 75 -9.50 -2.76 -9.18
C GLU A 75 -9.37 -4.29 -9.13
N PHE A 76 -8.85 -4.85 -8.03
CA PHE A 76 -8.54 -6.27 -7.93
C PHE A 76 -9.61 -7.12 -7.24
N ASN A 77 -10.64 -6.51 -6.64
CA ASN A 77 -11.73 -7.24 -6.01
C ASN A 77 -12.40 -8.20 -7.01
N GLY A 78 -12.52 -9.48 -6.65
CA GLY A 78 -13.04 -10.55 -7.49
C GLY A 78 -12.11 -11.00 -8.64
N LYS A 79 -10.94 -10.36 -8.82
CA LYS A 79 -9.94 -10.73 -9.86
C LYS A 79 -8.73 -11.46 -9.28
N ALA A 80 -8.19 -10.98 -8.16
CA ALA A 80 -7.05 -11.56 -7.46
C ALA A 80 -7.15 -11.29 -5.96
N GLY A 81 -6.44 -12.06 -5.15
CA GLY A 81 -6.23 -11.72 -3.74
C GLY A 81 -5.16 -10.64 -3.58
N LEU A 82 -5.13 -9.97 -2.43
CA LEU A 82 -4.12 -8.95 -2.13
C LEU A 82 -3.21 -9.37 -0.99
N LEU A 83 -1.91 -9.23 -1.21
CA LEU A 83 -0.88 -9.28 -0.17
C LEU A 83 -0.42 -7.85 0.10
N ILE A 84 -0.87 -7.26 1.21
CA ILE A 84 -0.62 -5.86 1.57
C ILE A 84 0.52 -5.81 2.58
N GLU A 85 1.71 -5.34 2.18
CA GLU A 85 2.83 -5.10 3.10
C GLU A 85 2.71 -3.72 3.76
N ILE A 86 2.59 -3.68 5.08
CA ILE A 86 2.73 -2.45 5.86
C ILE A 86 4.21 -2.11 6.01
N LYS A 87 4.61 -1.01 5.38
CA LYS A 87 5.95 -0.42 5.51
C LYS A 87 6.04 0.53 6.69
N GLU A 88 7.27 0.80 7.11
CA GLU A 88 7.58 1.86 8.06
C GLU A 88 7.92 3.15 7.31
N GLY A 89 7.50 4.29 7.88
CA GLY A 89 7.91 5.60 7.39
C GLY A 89 9.34 5.92 7.77
N LYS A 90 9.83 7.06 7.28
CA LYS A 90 11.21 7.51 7.53
C LYS A 90 11.52 7.66 9.04
N GLU A 91 10.52 8.05 9.82
CA GLU A 91 10.64 8.27 11.27
C GLU A 91 10.08 7.09 12.10
N GLY A 92 9.74 5.96 11.46
CA GLY A 92 9.20 4.76 12.10
C GLY A 92 7.76 4.41 11.70
N PRO A 93 7.06 3.59 12.49
CA PRO A 93 5.71 3.10 12.18
C PRO A 93 4.68 4.22 12.03
N TYR A 94 3.65 3.97 11.22
CA TYR A 94 2.52 4.88 11.01
C TYR A 94 1.41 4.65 12.03
N PRO A 95 1.10 5.59 12.93
CA PRO A 95 -0.05 5.45 13.82
C PRO A 95 -1.36 5.38 13.01
N GLY A 96 -2.10 4.27 13.16
CA GLY A 96 -3.44 4.11 12.60
C GLY A 96 -3.50 3.60 11.16
N ILE A 97 -2.37 3.25 10.53
CA ILE A 97 -2.37 2.69 9.17
C ILE A 97 -3.15 1.37 9.10
N GLU A 98 -3.09 0.54 10.15
CA GLU A 98 -3.83 -0.72 10.25
C GLU A 98 -5.35 -0.48 10.19
N SER A 99 -5.84 0.51 10.93
CA SER A 99 -7.24 0.91 10.93
C SER A 99 -7.67 1.48 9.57
N ALA A 100 -6.80 2.27 8.92
CA ALA A 100 -7.07 2.82 7.60
C ALA A 100 -7.14 1.72 6.52
N ILE A 101 -6.21 0.74 6.56
CA ILE A 101 -6.24 -0.44 5.69
C ILE A 101 -7.54 -1.24 5.94
N ALA A 102 -7.86 -1.52 7.21
CA ALA A 102 -9.07 -2.26 7.57
C ALA A 102 -10.35 -1.58 7.05
N ALA A 103 -10.42 -0.24 7.14
CA ALA A 103 -11.55 0.53 6.63
C ALA A 103 -11.71 0.37 5.11
N VAL A 104 -10.61 0.50 4.35
CA VAL A 104 -10.62 0.34 2.89
C VAL A 104 -11.01 -1.09 2.49
N VAL A 105 -10.40 -2.11 3.11
CA VAL A 105 -10.67 -3.52 2.78
C VAL A 105 -12.12 -3.90 3.06
N ARG A 106 -12.71 -3.41 4.15
CA ARG A 106 -14.13 -3.65 4.49
C ARG A 106 -15.09 -2.92 3.55
N ALA A 107 -14.72 -1.73 3.09
CA ALA A 107 -15.60 -0.90 2.26
C ALA A 107 -15.61 -1.37 0.79
N GLU A 108 -14.46 -1.76 0.25
CA GLU A 108 -14.27 -1.91 -1.19
C GLU A 108 -13.75 -3.29 -1.61
N GLY A 109 -13.24 -4.07 -0.66
CA GLY A 109 -12.54 -5.33 -0.90
C GLY A 109 -13.26 -6.56 -0.36
N ASP A 110 -12.46 -7.61 -0.16
CA ASP A 110 -12.87 -8.83 0.52
C ASP A 110 -11.80 -9.18 1.57
N PRO A 111 -12.11 -9.06 2.88
CA PRO A 111 -11.21 -9.45 3.95
C PRO A 111 -10.71 -10.90 3.84
N ALA A 112 -11.51 -11.83 3.31
CA ALA A 112 -11.15 -13.24 3.17
C ALA A 112 -10.14 -13.47 2.02
N ARG A 113 -10.03 -12.53 1.08
CA ARG A 113 -9.07 -12.53 -0.03
C ARG A 113 -7.95 -11.50 0.16
N THR A 114 -7.77 -11.03 1.39
CA THR A 114 -6.73 -10.07 1.76
C THR A 114 -5.84 -10.65 2.85
N VAL A 115 -4.54 -10.49 2.68
CA VAL A 115 -3.54 -10.78 3.70
C VAL A 115 -2.75 -9.52 3.97
N VAL A 116 -2.59 -9.16 5.25
CA VAL A 116 -1.67 -8.11 5.67
C VAL A 116 -0.36 -8.73 6.12
N GLN A 117 0.77 -8.21 5.63
CA GLN A 117 2.10 -8.69 5.96
C GLN A 117 2.99 -7.54 6.44
N SER A 118 3.97 -7.86 7.29
CA SER A 118 4.94 -6.87 7.77
C SER A 118 6.15 -7.53 8.43
N PHE A 119 7.30 -6.86 8.34
CA PHE A 119 8.49 -7.13 9.15
C PHE A 119 8.35 -6.58 10.60
N HIS A 120 7.42 -5.66 10.86
CA HIS A 120 7.18 -5.10 12.18
C HIS A 120 6.10 -5.87 12.94
N ALA A 121 6.44 -6.40 14.13
CA ALA A 121 5.55 -7.36 14.82
C ALA A 121 4.32 -6.64 15.38
N GLY A 122 4.54 -5.41 15.87
CA GLY A 122 3.46 -4.58 16.37
C GLY A 122 2.39 -4.31 15.31
N ALA A 123 2.76 -4.16 14.04
CA ALA A 123 1.77 -3.88 12.98
C ALA A 123 0.80 -5.05 12.80
N LEU A 124 1.30 -6.29 12.89
CA LEU A 124 0.47 -7.49 12.80
C LEU A 124 -0.40 -7.72 14.05
N LEU A 125 0.10 -7.30 15.22
CA LEU A 125 -0.66 -7.36 16.47
C LEU A 125 -1.78 -6.32 16.48
N TRP A 126 -1.52 -5.09 16.03
CA TRP A 126 -2.57 -4.08 15.87
C TRP A 126 -3.58 -4.48 14.81
N MET A 127 -3.14 -5.02 13.67
CA MET A 127 -4.05 -5.55 12.66
C MET A 127 -4.94 -6.68 13.22
N ALA A 128 -4.40 -7.53 14.11
CA ALA A 128 -5.17 -8.56 14.80
C ALA A 128 -6.32 -8.00 15.62
N GLU A 129 -6.11 -6.85 16.25
CA GLU A 129 -7.08 -6.18 17.11
C GLU A 129 -8.15 -5.45 16.28
N VAL A 130 -7.75 -4.69 15.26
CA VAL A 130 -8.68 -3.85 14.50
C VAL A 130 -9.42 -4.60 13.39
N ALA A 131 -8.85 -5.69 12.88
CA ALA A 131 -9.40 -6.50 11.79
C ALA A 131 -9.03 -7.99 11.95
N PRO A 132 -9.55 -8.68 12.99
CA PRO A 132 -9.26 -10.10 13.23
C PRO A 132 -9.65 -11.02 12.06
N GLU A 133 -10.59 -10.59 11.22
CA GLU A 133 -11.04 -11.31 10.02
C GLU A 133 -10.02 -11.30 8.86
N VAL A 134 -9.03 -10.40 8.89
CA VAL A 134 -7.99 -10.31 7.86
C VAL A 134 -6.82 -11.22 8.24
N ALA A 135 -6.42 -12.07 7.30
CA ALA A 135 -5.27 -12.94 7.47
C ALA A 135 -3.99 -12.11 7.60
N ARG A 136 -3.02 -12.60 8.39
CA ARG A 136 -1.79 -11.87 8.71
C ARG A 136 -0.56 -12.75 8.53
N HIS A 137 0.46 -12.27 7.81
CA HIS A 137 1.73 -12.97 7.61
C HIS A 137 2.91 -12.22 8.23
N ARG A 138 3.72 -12.93 9.01
CA ARG A 138 4.98 -12.42 9.55
C ARG A 138 6.08 -12.55 8.52
N LEU A 139 6.60 -11.43 8.04
CA LEU A 139 7.81 -11.43 7.22
C LEU A 139 9.05 -11.55 8.12
N LEU A 140 10.01 -12.34 7.66
CA LEU A 140 11.27 -12.63 8.35
C LEU A 140 12.42 -12.49 7.36
N ILE A 141 13.53 -11.92 7.81
CA ILE A 141 14.79 -11.91 7.05
C ILE A 141 15.65 -13.06 7.59
N GLY A 142 15.93 -14.04 6.75
CA GLY A 142 16.89 -15.11 7.07
C GLY A 142 18.29 -14.52 7.18
N LYS A 143 19.04 -14.94 8.21
CA LYS A 143 20.49 -14.74 8.29
C LYS A 143 21.22 -15.88 7.61
#